data_AF-A0A1B3E7R9-F1
#
_entry.id   AF-A0A1B3E7R9-F1
#
_cell.length_a   1.000
_cell.length_b   1.000
_cell.length_c   1.000
_cell.angle_alpha   90.00
_cell.angle_beta   90.00
_cell.angle_gamma   90.00
#
_symmetry.space_group_name_H-M   'P 1'
#
loop_
_entity.id
_entity.type
_entity.pdbx_description
1 polymer ?
#
loop_
_entity_poly.entity_id
_entity_poly.type
_entity_poly.pdbx_seq_one_letter_code
_entity_poly.pdbx_strand_id
1 'polypeptide(L)' 'MAKTYRLRDEAVDALNAKRIKLIVERKEDVKESDLLGALIWKNLSALTAEDVKAYREAVLGKD' A
#
# COMPACT_ATOMS: atom_id res chain seq x y z
N MET A 1 5.17 -9.00 19.50
CA MET A 1 5.97 -9.32 18.30
C MET A 1 5.48 -8.46 17.15
N ALA A 2 6.38 -7.75 16.47
CA ALA A 2 6.02 -7.10 15.21
C ALA A 2 5.71 -8.19 14.17
N LYS A 3 4.53 -8.13 13.55
CA LYS A 3 4.20 -8.99 12.41
C LYS A 3 4.78 -8.33 11.17
N THR A 4 5.70 -9.01 10.49
CA THR A 4 6.27 -8.54 9.23
C THR A 4 5.38 -9.01 8.09
N TYR A 5 4.85 -8.08 7.30
CA TYR A 5 4.08 -8.38 6.10
C TYR A 5 4.92 -7.99 4.88
N ARG A 6 5.12 -8.93 3.95
CA ARG A 6 5.83 -8.65 2.69
C ARG A 6 4.83 -8.13 1.66
N LEU A 7 5.15 -6.98 1.08
CA LEU A 7 4.45 -6.47 -0.11
C LEU A 7 4.97 -7.20 -1.35
N ARG A 8 4.09 -7.39 -2.34
CA ARG A 8 4.46 -7.94 -3.65
C ARG A 8 5.28 -6.92 -4.43
N ASP A 9 6.16 -7.41 -5.31
CA ASP A 9 7.10 -6.58 -6.06
C ASP A 9 6.40 -5.46 -6.85
N GLU A 10 5.29 -5.78 -7.52
CA GLU A 10 4.46 -4.80 -8.25
C GLU A 10 3.94 -3.67 -7.35
N ALA A 11 3.55 -4.00 -6.11
CA ALA A 11 3.07 -3.02 -5.14
C ALA A 11 4.21 -2.16 -4.59
N VAL A 12 5.41 -2.74 -4.42
CA VAL A 12 6.62 -2.02 -4.02
C VAL A 12 7.04 -1.02 -5.09
N ASP A 13 7.04 -1.43 -6.36
CA ASP A 13 7.39 -0.56 -7.49
C ASP A 13 6.39 0.60 -7.64
N ALA A 14 5.09 0.32 -7.55
CA ALA A 14 4.05 1.34 -7.58
C ALA A 14 4.18 2.35 -6.42
N LEU A 15 4.50 1.85 -5.22
CA LEU A 15 4.72 2.68 -4.04
C LEU A 15 5.94 3.59 -4.20
N ASN A 16 7.06 3.06 -4.72
CA ASN A 16 8.28 3.81 -4.98
C ASN A 16 8.07 4.90 -6.04
N ALA A 17 7.40 4.57 -7.14
CA ALA A 17 7.06 5.55 -8.17
C ALA A 17 6.20 6.70 -7.59
N LYS A 18 5.21 6.35 -6.75
CA LYS A 18 4.35 7.34 -6.09
C LYS A 18 5.13 8.21 -5.10
N ARG A 19 6.03 7.62 -4.33
CA ARG A 19 6.91 8.32 -3.38
C ARG A 19 7.76 9.37 -4.11
N ILE A 20 8.44 8.99 -5.20
CA ILE A 20 9.27 9.91 -5.99
C ILE A 20 8.43 11.11 -6.47
N LYS A 21 7.23 10.86 -7.00
CA LYS A 21 6.33 11.93 -7.45
C LYS A 21 5.99 12.91 -6.32
N LEU A 22 5.67 12.40 -5.13
CA LEU A 22 5.34 13.24 -3.98
C LEU A 22 6.54 14.06 -3.48
N ILE A 23 7.75 13.48 -3.50
CA ILE A 23 8.98 14.21 -3.16
C ILE A 23 9.19 15.37 -4.13
N VAL A 24 9.00 15.15 -5.43
CA VAL A 24 9.11 16.21 -6.45
C VAL A 24 8.05 17.31 -6.23
N GLU A 25 6.80 16.93 -5.96
CA GLU A 25 5.70 17.87 -5.74
C GLU A 25 5.89 18.71 -4.47
N ARG A 26 6.33 18.09 -3.38
CA ARG A 26 6.48 18.74 -2.06
C ARG A 26 7.84 19.40 -1.87
N LYS A 27 8.84 19.03 -2.68
CA LYS A 27 10.27 19.36 -2.49
C LYS A 27 10.82 18.94 -1.13
N GLU A 28 10.24 17.90 -0.55
CA GLU A 28 10.59 17.37 0.78
C GLU A 28 10.71 15.85 0.69
N ASP A 29 11.62 15.28 1.49
CA ASP A 29 11.71 13.83 1.59
C ASP A 29 10.47 13.26 2.30
N VAL A 30 9.92 12.22 1.73
CA VAL A 30 8.76 11.51 2.25
C VAL A 30 9.20 10.09 2.53
N LYS A 31 9.06 9.59 3.76
CA LYS A 31 9.43 8.20 4.06
C LYS A 31 8.40 7.24 3.46
N GLU A 32 8.87 6.07 3.05
CA GLU A 32 7.99 5.00 2.56
C GLU A 32 6.98 4.57 3.65
N SER A 33 7.41 4.55 4.92
CA SER A 33 6.54 4.25 6.06
C SER A 33 5.37 5.22 6.19
N ASP A 34 5.61 6.50 5.91
CA ASP A 34 4.59 7.54 6.04
C ASP A 34 3.56 7.41 4.91
N LEU A 35 4.03 7.08 3.71
CA LEU A 35 3.17 6.81 2.56
C LEU A 35 2.29 5.57 2.78
N LEU A 36 2.87 4.48 3.29
CA LEU A 36 2.12 3.28 3.65
C LEU A 36 1.12 3.54 4.78
N GLY A 37 1.53 4.28 5.81
CA GLY A 37 0.65 4.68 6.91
C GLY A 37 -0.55 5.49 6.42
N ALA A 38 -0.31 6.46 5.53
CA ALA A 38 -1.37 7.27 4.92
C ALA A 38 -2.31 6.42 4.03
N LEU A 39 -1.77 5.49 3.24
CA LEU A 39 -2.55 4.60 2.39
C LEU A 39 -3.49 3.72 3.24
N ILE A 40 -2.96 3.12 4.30
CA ILE A 40 -3.74 2.30 5.22
C ILE A 40 -4.80 3.16 5.91
N TRP A 41 -4.41 4.29 6.52
CA TRP A 41 -5.34 5.17 7.23
C TRP A 41 -6.52 5.61 6.36
N LYS A 42 -6.25 5.96 5.10
CA LYS A 42 -7.28 6.42 4.15
C LYS A 42 -8.30 5.35 3.78
N ASN A 43 -7.89 4.08 3.70
CA ASN A 43 -8.73 3.02 3.15
C ASN A 43 -9.22 2.01 4.20
N LEU A 44 -8.58 1.94 5.37
CA LEU A 44 -8.88 0.94 6.40
C LEU A 44 -10.33 1.06 6.92
N SER A 45 -10.84 2.27 7.07
CA SER A 45 -12.21 2.51 7.55
C SER A 45 -13.28 2.12 6.51
N ALA A 46 -12.92 2.05 5.24
CA ALA A 46 -13.82 1.73 4.14
C ALA A 46 -13.65 0.28 3.64
N LEU A 47 -12.70 -0.47 4.20
CA LEU A 47 -12.39 -1.83 3.77
C LEU A 47 -13.53 -2.78 4.15
N THR A 48 -14.14 -3.40 3.14
CA THR A 48 -15.23 -4.37 3.31
C THR A 48 -14.75 -5.81 3.18
N ALA A 49 -15.60 -6.77 3.57
CA ALA A 49 -15.33 -8.19 3.38
C ALA A 49 -15.23 -8.57 1.90
N GLU A 50 -16.01 -7.91 1.03
CA GLU A 50 -15.99 -8.12 -0.42
C GLU A 50 -14.66 -7.67 -1.02
N ASP A 51 -14.11 -6.53 -0.59
CA ASP A 51 -12.80 -6.04 -1.04
C ASP A 51 -11.68 -7.04 -0.71
N VAL A 52 -11.74 -7.62 0.49
CA VAL A 52 -10.78 -8.64 0.92
C VAL A 52 -10.91 -9.91 0.08
N LYS A 53 -12.13 -10.33 -0.24
CA LYS A 53 -12.37 -11.50 -1.09
C LYS A 53 -11.85 -11.26 -2.51
N ALA A 54 -12.18 -10.11 -3.11
CA ALA A 54 -11.69 -9.72 -4.42
C ALA A 54 -10.15 -9.67 -4.47
N TYR A 55 -9.49 -9.14 -3.43
CA TYR A 55 -8.03 -9.16 -3.34
C TYR A 55 -7.45 -10.58 -3.28
N ARG A 56 -8.08 -11.48 -2.51
CA ARG A 56 -7.63 -12.88 -2.42
C ARG A 56 -7.72 -13.60 -3.77
N GLU A 57 -8.82 -13.40 -4.49
CA GLU A 57 -9.03 -14.00 -5.81
C GLU A 57 -8.06 -13.40 -6.85
N ALA A 58 -8.07 -12.07 -7.01
CA ALA A 58 -7.35 -11.38 -8.08
C ALA A 58 -5.82 -11.35 -7.88
N VAL A 59 -5.37 -11.24 -6.63
CA VAL A 59 -3.94 -11.00 -6.33
C VAL A 59 -3.29 -12.22 -5.67
N LEU A 60 -4.01 -12.94 -4.81
CA LEU A 60 -3.46 -14.14 -4.17
C LEU A 60 -3.70 -15.43 -4.97
N GLY A 61 -4.63 -15.42 -5.94
CA GLY A 61 -5.04 -16.62 -6.66
C GLY A 61 -5.62 -17.68 -5.73
N LYS A 62 -6.23 -17.25 -4.62
CA LYS A 62 -6.81 -18.13 -3.59
C LYS A 62 -8.29 -17.80 -3.45
N ASP A 63 -9.13 -18.78 -3.72
CA ASP A 63 -10.53 -18.79 -3.27
C ASP A 63 -10.64 -18.74 -1.73
#